data_AF-A0A4Q3CEZ2-F1
#
_entry.id   AF-A0A4Q3CEZ2-F1
#
_cell.length_a   1.000
_cell.length_b   1.000
_cell.length_c   1.000
_cell.angle_alpha   90.00
_cell.angle_beta   90.00
_cell.angle_gamma   90.00
#
_symmetry.space_group_name_H-M   'P 1'
#
loop_
_entity.id
_entity.type
_entity.pdbx_description
1 polymer ?
#
loop_
_entity_poly.entity_id
_entity_poly.type
_entity_poly.pdbx_seq_one_letter_code
_entity_poly.pdbx_strand_id
1 'polypeptide(L)'
;MSGAIEMAGRRLAVRLASSEADIVAAQRLRHDIFFRDMGAEGDRAREGRDIDSFDGLCDHLLVEDHARSGSPVVGTYRLLRQSVAEAHDGFYSAHEFDLSKVLAHAKREGVELLELGRSCVDAAYRDAGTIQLLW
;
A
#
# COMPACT_ATOMS: atom_id res chain seq x y z
N MET A 1 10.19 9.13 11.93
CA MET A 1 11.52 8.51 12.11
C MET A 1 11.57 7.30 11.21
N SER A 2 12.52 7.24 10.28
CA SER A 2 12.68 6.09 9.36
C SER A 2 13.32 4.93 10.13
N GLY A 3 12.72 3.74 10.09
CA GLY A 3 13.33 2.51 10.57
C GLY A 3 14.15 1.89 9.43
N ALA A 4 15.47 1.82 9.57
CA ALA A 4 16.35 1.18 8.60
C ALA A 4 16.83 -0.17 9.14
N ILE A 5 16.79 -1.21 8.31
CA ILE A 5 17.31 -2.55 8.64
C ILE A 5 18.26 -2.98 7.52
N GLU A 6 19.46 -3.42 7.88
CA GLU A 6 20.48 -3.87 6.92
C GLU A 6 20.55 -5.40 6.92
N MET A 7 20.19 -6.05 5.81
CA MET A 7 20.14 -7.52 5.69
C MET A 7 20.76 -7.98 4.38
N ALA A 8 21.78 -8.86 4.44
CA ALA A 8 22.39 -9.50 3.26
C ALA A 8 22.71 -8.54 2.09
N GLY A 9 23.27 -7.36 2.37
CA GLY A 9 23.61 -6.33 1.37
C GLY A 9 22.45 -5.44 0.91
N ARG A 10 21.25 -5.62 1.48
CA ARG A 10 20.09 -4.77 1.27
C ARG A 10 20.04 -3.67 2.33
N ARG A 11 19.55 -2.50 1.92
CA ARG A 11 19.38 -1.33 2.80
C ARG A 11 17.91 -0.98 2.85
N LEU A 12 17.17 -1.76 3.65
CA LEU A 12 15.73 -1.66 3.73
C LEU A 12 15.32 -0.48 4.61
N ALA A 13 14.33 0.28 4.16
CA ALA A 13 13.69 1.36 4.89
C ALA A 13 12.17 1.35 4.68
N VAL A 14 11.44 1.89 5.66
CA VAL A 14 10.00 2.10 5.54
C VAL A 14 9.67 3.56 5.79
N ARG A 15 8.83 4.12 4.92
CA ARG A 15 8.31 5.48 5.04
C ARG A 15 6.97 5.64 4.35
N LEU A 16 6.28 6.74 4.65
CA LEU A 16 5.16 7.20 3.84
C LEU A 16 5.66 7.87 2.56
N ALA A 17 4.90 7.73 1.48
CA ALA A 17 5.03 8.53 0.28
C ALA A 17 4.83 10.01 0.62
N SER A 18 5.67 10.87 0.05
CA SER A 18 5.62 12.32 0.28
C SER A 18 5.56 13.13 -1.02
N SER A 19 5.50 12.45 -2.17
CA SER A 19 5.45 13.07 -3.49
C SER A 19 4.61 12.26 -4.47
N GLU A 20 4.20 12.87 -5.57
CA GLU A 20 3.55 12.16 -6.68
C GLU A 20 4.47 11.08 -7.28
N ALA A 21 5.79 11.32 -7.31
CA ALA A 21 6.75 10.35 -7.82
C ALA A 21 6.77 9.06 -6.98
N ASP A 22 6.60 9.18 -5.66
CA ASP A 22 6.48 8.04 -4.74
C ASP A 22 5.22 7.22 -5.04
N ILE A 23 4.08 7.89 -5.22
CA ILE A 23 2.81 7.24 -5.55
C ILE A 23 2.93 6.53 -6.90
N VAL A 24 3.54 7.17 -7.90
CA VAL A 24 3.80 6.56 -9.21
C VAL A 24 4.69 5.32 -9.08
N ALA A 25 5.71 5.34 -8.21
CA ALA A 25 6.55 4.17 -7.97
C ALA A 25 5.75 3.00 -7.37
N ALA A 26 4.88 3.27 -6.40
CA ALA A 26 3.97 2.28 -5.82
C ALA A 26 2.98 1.73 -6.85
N GLN A 27 2.38 2.59 -7.68
CA GLN A 27 1.46 2.19 -8.75
C GLN A 27 2.12 1.29 -9.80
N ARG A 28 3.38 1.57 -10.16
CA ARG A 28 4.17 0.73 -11.07
C ARG A 28 4.47 -0.63 -10.46
N LEU A 29 4.88 -0.67 -9.19
CA LEU A 29 5.10 -1.94 -8.48
C LEU A 29 3.82 -2.79 -8.42
N ARG A 30 2.68 -2.19 -8.09
CA ARG A 30 1.38 -2.86 -8.10
C ARG A 30 1.00 -3.38 -9.48
N HIS A 31 1.20 -2.58 -10.53
CA HIS A 31 0.96 -3.02 -11.90
C HIS A 31 1.80 -4.25 -12.26
N ASP A 32 3.09 -4.17 -11.98
CA ASP A 32 4.05 -5.23 -12.25
C ASP A 32 3.67 -6.53 -11.56
N ILE A 33 3.20 -6.48 -10.31
CA ILE A 33 2.83 -7.69 -9.56
C ILE A 33 1.42 -8.16 -9.94
N PHE A 34 0.41 -7.30 -9.83
CA PHE A 34 -0.98 -7.72 -9.98
C PHE A 34 -1.35 -8.04 -11.43
N PHE A 35 -0.91 -7.23 -12.38
CA PHE A 35 -1.32 -7.39 -13.78
C PHE A 35 -0.32 -8.25 -14.56
N ARG A 36 0.98 -7.93 -14.49
CA ARG A 36 1.98 -8.67 -15.27
C ARG A 36 2.25 -10.06 -14.70
N ASP A 37 2.46 -10.17 -13.40
CA ASP A 37 2.87 -11.46 -12.80
C ASP A 37 1.67 -12.33 -12.40
N MET A 38 0.58 -11.72 -11.91
CA MET A 38 -0.62 -12.44 -11.42
C MET A 38 -1.79 -12.46 -12.41
N GLY A 39 -1.70 -11.75 -13.55
CA GLY A 39 -2.72 -11.79 -14.60
C GLY A 39 -4.06 -11.16 -14.21
N ALA A 40 -4.07 -10.18 -13.30
CA ALA A 40 -5.28 -9.42 -13.02
C ALA A 40 -5.79 -8.71 -14.28
N GLU A 41 -7.10 -8.69 -14.46
CA GLU A 41 -7.77 -8.00 -15.56
C GLU A 41 -8.50 -6.75 -15.03
N GLY A 42 -8.60 -5.71 -15.85
CA GLY A 42 -9.42 -4.53 -15.57
C GLY A 42 -8.82 -3.18 -15.98
N ASP A 43 -9.66 -2.14 -16.02
CA ASP A 43 -9.37 -0.80 -16.55
C ASP A 43 -8.44 0.07 -15.67
N ARG A 44 -7.94 -0.51 -14.58
CA ARG A 44 -7.00 0.14 -13.65
C ARG A 44 -5.56 0.11 -14.16
N ALA A 45 -5.23 -0.81 -15.07
CA ALA A 45 -3.94 -0.82 -15.75
C ALA A 45 -3.88 0.30 -16.80
N ARG A 46 -3.20 1.40 -16.47
CA ARG A 46 -3.00 2.53 -17.38
C ARG A 46 -1.52 2.88 -17.47
N GLU A 47 -0.96 2.82 -18.68
CA GLU A 47 0.45 3.20 -18.93
C GLU A 47 1.48 2.47 -18.02
N GLY A 48 1.22 1.20 -17.70
CA GLY A 48 2.07 0.42 -16.81
C GLY A 48 1.93 0.78 -15.32
N ARG A 49 0.75 1.25 -14.91
CA ARG A 49 0.41 1.64 -13.53
C ARG A 49 -0.95 1.06 -13.13
N ASP A 50 -1.08 0.61 -11.89
CA ASP A 50 -2.35 0.20 -11.28
C ASP A 50 -2.94 1.42 -10.54
N ILE A 51 -3.91 2.09 -11.16
CA ILE A 51 -4.46 3.37 -10.68
C ILE A 51 -5.95 3.22 -10.39
N ASP A 52 -6.39 3.75 -9.24
CA ASP A 52 -7.82 3.94 -8.96
C ASP A 52 -8.08 5.24 -8.18
N SER A 53 -9.36 5.56 -7.94
CA SER A 53 -9.79 6.80 -7.27
C SER A 53 -9.34 6.92 -5.81
N PHE A 54 -8.97 5.82 -5.16
CA PHE A 54 -8.52 5.83 -3.77
C PHE A 54 -7.05 6.23 -3.63
N ASP A 55 -6.28 6.26 -4.72
CA ASP A 55 -4.85 6.63 -4.65
C ASP A 55 -4.60 8.02 -4.09
N GLY A 56 -5.49 8.99 -4.36
CA GLY A 56 -5.40 10.33 -3.82
C GLY A 56 -5.93 10.49 -2.40
N LEU A 57 -6.64 9.50 -1.88
CA LEU A 57 -7.24 9.51 -0.54
C LEU A 57 -6.38 8.79 0.50
N CYS A 58 -5.63 7.79 0.05
CA CYS A 58 -4.80 6.96 0.90
C CYS A 58 -3.43 7.60 1.15
N ASP A 59 -2.93 7.43 2.37
CA ASP A 59 -1.48 7.44 2.58
C ASP A 59 -0.89 6.17 1.94
N HIS A 60 0.33 6.24 1.40
CA HIS A 60 1.01 5.07 0.81
C HIS A 60 2.24 4.75 1.64
N LEU A 61 2.26 3.58 2.29
CA LEU A 61 3.45 3.06 2.93
C LEU A 61 4.33 2.42 1.86
N LEU A 62 5.61 2.76 1.87
CA LEU A 62 6.62 2.23 0.96
C LEU A 62 7.67 1.46 1.74
N VAL A 63 8.00 0.27 1.25
CA VAL A 63 9.24 -0.42 1.62
C VAL A 63 10.23 -0.17 0.50
N GLU A 64 11.40 0.34 0.88
CA GLU A 64 12.45 0.72 -0.05
C GLU A 64 13.73 -0.07 0.22
N ASP A 65 14.42 -0.50 -0.84
CA ASP A 65 15.80 -0.96 -0.78
C ASP A 65 16.72 0.04 -1.48
N HIS A 66 17.47 0.81 -0.69
CA HIS A 66 18.40 1.80 -1.24
C HIS A 66 19.67 1.18 -1.84
N ALA A 67 19.88 -0.12 -1.72
CA ALA A 67 20.95 -0.83 -2.44
C ALA A 67 20.52 -1.29 -3.85
N ARG A 68 19.21 -1.30 -4.16
CA ARG A 68 18.67 -1.72 -5.45
C ARG A 68 19.02 -0.70 -6.55
N SER A 69 19.31 -1.20 -7.75
CA SER A 69 19.42 -0.35 -8.94
C SER A 69 18.03 -0.03 -9.52
N GLY A 70 17.82 1.20 -9.97
CA GLY A 70 16.53 1.65 -10.47
C GLY A 70 15.61 2.15 -9.35
N SER A 71 14.32 1.79 -9.38
CA SER A 71 13.38 2.23 -8.36
C SER A 71 13.64 1.51 -7.03
N PRO A 72 13.77 2.23 -5.90
CA PRO A 72 14.04 1.62 -4.61
C PRO A 72 12.80 0.93 -4.03
N VAL A 73 11.58 1.23 -4.50
CA VAL A 73 10.34 0.68 -3.94
C VAL A 73 10.22 -0.81 -4.25
N VAL A 74 10.20 -1.63 -3.20
CA VAL A 74 10.14 -3.11 -3.26
C VAL A 74 8.89 -3.67 -2.59
N GLY A 75 8.14 -2.86 -1.87
CA GLY A 75 6.85 -3.23 -1.29
C GLY A 75 5.99 -2.01 -1.00
N THR A 76 4.67 -2.19 -0.90
CA THR A 76 3.76 -1.09 -0.58
C THR A 76 2.47 -1.55 0.11
N TYR A 77 1.86 -0.64 0.85
CA TYR A 77 0.47 -0.68 1.33
C TYR A 77 -0.20 0.67 1.08
N ARG A 78 -1.50 0.66 0.79
CA ARG A 78 -2.36 1.83 0.97
C ARG A 78 -3.00 1.81 2.35
N LEU A 79 -3.02 2.97 2.98
CA LEU A 79 -3.59 3.20 4.31
C LEU A 79 -4.71 4.24 4.18
N LEU A 80 -5.96 3.83 4.35
CA LEU A 80 -7.10 4.73 4.35
C LEU A 80 -7.62 4.89 5.78
N ARG A 81 -7.45 6.09 6.35
CA ARG A 81 -7.94 6.42 7.70
C ARG A 81 -9.46 6.58 7.67
N GLN A 82 -10.15 6.12 8.71
CA GLN A 82 -11.62 6.22 8.81
C GLN A 82 -12.11 7.66 8.65
N SER A 83 -11.45 8.64 9.27
CA SER A 83 -11.83 10.05 9.14
C SER A 83 -11.76 10.56 7.70
N VAL A 84 -10.82 10.07 6.90
CA VAL A 84 -10.72 10.39 5.47
C VAL A 84 -11.81 9.66 4.70
N ALA A 85 -11.98 8.35 4.94
CA ALA A 85 -13.03 7.57 4.30
C ALA A 85 -14.42 8.20 4.48
N GLU A 86 -14.77 8.59 5.71
CA GLU A 86 -16.06 9.22 6.04
C GLU A 86 -16.25 10.62 5.43
N ALA A 87 -15.17 11.34 5.13
CA ALA A 87 -15.21 12.61 4.44
C ALA A 87 -15.37 12.47 2.90
N HIS A 88 -15.28 11.24 2.39
CA HIS A 88 -15.40 10.87 0.98
C HIS A 88 -16.47 9.77 0.83
N ASP A 89 -16.29 8.83 -0.11
CA ASP A 89 -17.28 7.79 -0.44
C ASP A 89 -17.23 6.55 0.49
N GLY A 90 -16.59 6.67 1.65
CA GLY A 90 -16.40 5.57 2.60
C GLY A 90 -15.17 4.71 2.32
N PHE A 91 -15.06 3.60 3.05
CA PHE A 91 -14.01 2.60 2.84
C PHE A 91 -14.21 1.87 1.52
N TYR A 92 -13.12 1.46 0.87
CA TYR A 92 -13.20 0.64 -0.33
C TYR A 92 -14.01 -0.64 -0.06
N SER A 93 -13.75 -1.31 1.08
CA SER A 93 -14.44 -2.55 1.44
C SER A 93 -15.93 -2.36 1.67
N ALA A 94 -16.42 -1.15 1.93
CA ALA A 94 -17.86 -0.89 2.09
C ALA A 94 -18.64 -1.03 0.77
N HIS A 95 -17.96 -0.95 -0.37
CA HIS A 95 -18.58 -1.20 -1.68
C HIS A 95 -18.73 -2.70 -1.98
N GLU A 96 -17.99 -3.57 -1.28
CA GLU A 96 -17.99 -5.01 -1.50
C GLU A 96 -18.64 -5.80 -0.35
N PHE A 97 -18.62 -5.24 0.87
CA PHE A 97 -19.03 -5.92 2.10
C PHE A 97 -19.84 -5.01 3.01
N ASP A 98 -20.72 -5.60 3.83
CA ASP A 98 -21.40 -4.88 4.92
C ASP A 98 -20.45 -4.69 6.11
N LEU A 99 -19.96 -3.46 6.29
CA LEU A 99 -19.06 -3.08 7.39
C LEU A 99 -19.80 -2.57 8.64
N SER A 100 -21.13 -2.55 8.66
CA SER A 100 -21.93 -1.89 9.71
C SER A 100 -21.53 -2.30 11.13
N LYS A 101 -21.26 -3.59 11.35
CA LYS A 101 -20.85 -4.13 12.66
C LYS A 101 -19.46 -3.67 13.08
N VAL A 102 -18.52 -3.56 12.14
CA VAL A 102 -17.14 -3.11 12.40
C VAL A 102 -17.14 -1.62 12.75
N LEU A 103 -17.84 -0.81 11.95
CA LEU A 103 -18.01 0.63 12.19
C LEU A 103 -18.71 0.90 13.54
N ALA A 104 -19.78 0.17 13.83
CA ALA A 104 -20.49 0.29 15.09
C ALA A 104 -19.61 -0.10 16.29
N HIS A 105 -18.74 -1.11 16.14
CA HIS A 105 -17.79 -1.48 17.18
C HIS A 105 -16.75 -0.38 17.41
N ALA A 106 -16.08 0.10 16.36
CA ALA A 106 -15.10 1.18 16.47
C ALA A 106 -15.66 2.43 17.16
N LYS A 107 -16.89 2.81 16.79
CA LYS A 107 -17.61 3.91 17.42
C LYS A 107 -17.87 3.69 18.91
N ARG A 108 -18.20 2.46 19.34
CA ARG A 108 -18.42 2.15 20.76
C ARG A 108 -17.11 2.20 21.56
N GLU A 109 -16.02 1.71 20.99
CA GLU A 109 -14.71 1.72 21.64
C GLU A 109 -14.01 3.09 21.55
N GLY A 110 -14.54 4.01 20.74
CA GLY A 110 -13.95 5.33 20.53
C GLY A 110 -12.61 5.27 19.80
N VAL A 111 -12.42 4.28 18.92
CA VAL A 111 -11.19 4.08 18.15
C VAL A 111 -11.38 4.45 16.69
N GLU A 112 -10.31 4.92 16.04
CA GLU A 112 -10.28 5.17 14.60
C GLU A 112 -9.86 3.90 13.86
N LEU A 113 -10.60 3.51 12.83
CA LEU A 113 -10.24 2.40 11.95
C LEU A 113 -9.24 2.85 10.87
N LEU A 114 -8.44 1.88 10.42
CA LEU A 114 -7.54 2.02 9.28
C LEU A 114 -7.79 0.86 8.31
N GLU A 115 -8.16 1.17 7.07
CA GLU A 115 -8.25 0.16 6.01
C GLU A 115 -6.88 0.02 5.32
N LEU A 116 -6.38 -1.22 5.29
CA LEU A 116 -5.16 -1.60 4.61
C LEU A 116 -5.53 -2.25 3.28
N GLY A 117 -4.92 -1.77 2.19
CA GLY A 117 -5.25 -2.27 0.86
C GLY A 117 -4.07 -2.25 -0.11
N ARG A 118 -4.26 -2.96 -1.24
CA ARG A 118 -3.29 -3.06 -2.34
C ARG A 118 -1.87 -3.41 -1.88
N SER A 119 -1.76 -4.30 -0.91
CA SER A 119 -0.48 -4.75 -0.42
C SER A 119 0.23 -5.63 -1.44
N CYS A 120 1.49 -5.33 -1.71
CA CYS A 120 2.32 -6.19 -2.54
C CYS A 120 3.79 -6.03 -2.20
N VAL A 121 4.57 -7.07 -2.48
CA VAL A 121 6.02 -7.12 -2.32
C VAL A 121 6.62 -7.79 -3.55
N ASP A 122 7.65 -7.16 -4.10
CA ASP A 122 8.47 -7.70 -5.19
C ASP A 122 8.92 -9.12 -4.84
N ALA A 123 8.80 -10.05 -5.78
CA ALA A 123 9.05 -11.48 -5.53
C ALA A 123 10.45 -11.75 -4.96
N ALA A 124 11.47 -10.97 -5.36
CA ALA A 124 12.84 -11.11 -4.84
C ALA A 124 12.99 -10.65 -3.37
N TYR A 125 11.99 -9.94 -2.85
CA TYR A 125 11.96 -9.35 -1.51
C TYR A 125 10.93 -10.00 -0.59
N ARG A 126 10.30 -11.13 -0.98
CA ARG A 126 9.36 -11.87 -0.12
C ARG A 126 10.07 -12.74 0.92
N ASP A 127 10.92 -12.13 1.73
CA ASP A 127 11.62 -12.77 2.84
C ASP A 127 11.18 -12.21 4.20
N ALA A 128 11.63 -12.87 5.26
CA ALA A 128 11.27 -12.52 6.62
C ALA A 128 11.59 -11.06 6.98
N GLY A 129 12.68 -10.48 6.45
CA GLY A 129 13.08 -9.11 6.76
C GLY A 129 12.12 -8.07 6.18
N THR A 130 11.70 -8.26 4.93
CA THR A 130 10.71 -7.37 4.28
C THR A 130 9.31 -7.56 4.85
N ILE A 131 8.94 -8.80 5.20
CA ILE A 131 7.66 -9.11 5.84
C ILE A 131 7.61 -8.47 7.24
N GLN A 132 8.67 -8.54 8.06
CA GLN A 132 8.69 -7.89 9.39
C GLN A 132 8.54 -6.36 9.34
N LEU A 133 8.92 -5.72 8.24
CA LEU A 133 8.74 -4.29 8.04
C LEU A 133 7.29 -3.90 7.70
N LEU A 134 6.47 -4.88 7.31
CA LEU A 134 5.09 -4.68 6.86
C LEU A 134 4.03 -5.21 7.84
N TRP A 135 4.42 -6.04 8.82
CA TRP A 135 3.53 -6.77 9.73
C TRP A 135 3.89 -6.59 11.20
#